data_AF-A0A6N3CQ00-F1
#
_entry.id   AF-A0A6N3CQ00-F1
#
_cell.length_a   1.000
_cell.length_b   1.000
_cell.length_c   1.000
_cell.angle_alpha   90.00
_cell.angle_beta   90.00
_cell.angle_gamma   90.00
#
_symmetry.space_group_name_H-M   'P 1'
#
loop_
_entity.id
_entity.type
_entity.pdbx_description
1 polymer ?
#
loop_
_entity_poly.entity_id
_entity_poly.type
_entity_poly.pdbx_seq_one_letter_code
_entity_poly.pdbx_strand_id
1 'polypeptide(L)'
;MPRNINTVGGGSQTNSNGLKFEQSTLLDDALREKGYIVKDCYVYLDGNIRIGMSVNKRNLYSKFFEKYNIDYRQFNSKRWEPDDCYISFKNKTAYIIEKKFQNSSGSVDEKLAACHFKLLEYIKLFSAIGYKTVYIFVLNDWFKRPEYRDILDYINYMGCFYFFNEIPLDFLGL
;
A
#
# COMPACT_ATOMS: atom_id res chain seq x y z
N MET A 1 -35.56 -5.92 4.21
CA MET A 1 -34.92 -6.07 5.53
C MET A 1 -33.75 -5.08 5.59
N PRO A 2 -33.72 -4.13 6.53
CA PRO A 2 -32.60 -3.21 6.65
C PRO A 2 -31.35 -3.98 7.13
N ARG A 3 -30.19 -3.72 6.52
CA ARG A 3 -28.91 -4.34 6.88
C ARG A 3 -28.52 -3.90 8.29
N ASN A 4 -28.36 -4.86 9.20
CA ASN A 4 -27.73 -4.65 10.49
C ASN A 4 -26.31 -4.09 10.27
N ILE A 5 -26.08 -2.90 10.82
CA ILE A 5 -24.76 -2.27 10.89
C ILE A 5 -24.00 -3.01 11.99
N ASN A 6 -22.88 -3.63 11.65
CA ASN A 6 -22.00 -4.24 12.64
C ASN A 6 -21.43 -3.15 13.56
N THR A 7 -21.81 -3.19 14.84
CA THR A 7 -21.46 -2.21 15.88
C THR A 7 -20.24 -2.61 16.71
N VAL A 8 -19.29 -3.33 16.13
CA VAL A 8 -18.04 -3.72 16.81
C VAL A 8 -16.83 -3.46 15.92
N GLY A 9 -16.19 -2.31 16.15
CA GLY A 9 -14.87 -1.98 15.62
C GLY A 9 -14.73 -0.56 15.09
N GLY A 10 -14.19 0.34 15.94
CA GLY A 10 -13.60 1.63 15.54
C GLY A 10 -14.62 2.74 15.26
N GLY A 11 -14.63 3.76 16.13
CA GLY A 11 -15.58 4.87 16.09
C GLY A 11 -15.69 5.55 14.72
N SER A 12 -16.91 5.95 14.36
CA SER A 12 -17.25 6.61 13.10
C SER A 12 -16.38 7.84 12.76
N GLN A 13 -15.81 8.51 13.78
CA GLN A 13 -14.88 9.63 13.61
C GLN A 13 -13.45 9.21 13.28
N THR A 14 -12.98 8.06 13.75
CA THR A 14 -11.69 7.47 13.34
C THR A 14 -11.75 7.09 11.86
N ASN A 15 -12.89 6.58 11.41
CA ASN A 15 -13.12 6.26 9.99
C ASN A 15 -13.19 7.50 9.11
N SER A 16 -13.79 8.62 9.55
CA SER A 16 -13.87 9.83 8.72
C SER A 16 -12.52 10.53 8.56
N ASN A 17 -11.72 10.60 9.63
CA ASN A 17 -10.36 11.15 9.56
C ASN A 17 -9.41 10.21 8.80
N GLY A 18 -9.56 8.89 9.00
CA GLY A 18 -8.88 7.88 8.19
C GLY A 18 -9.19 8.02 6.70
N LEU A 19 -10.47 8.12 6.34
CA LEU A 19 -10.91 8.31 4.95
C LEU A 19 -10.35 9.59 4.32
N LYS A 20 -10.32 10.71 5.06
CA LYS A 20 -9.74 11.96 4.57
C LYS A 20 -8.24 11.83 4.32
N PHE A 21 -7.52 11.16 5.22
CA PHE A 21 -6.09 10.97 5.04
C PHE A 21 -5.79 9.92 3.97
N GLU A 22 -6.65 8.91 3.78
CA GLU A 22 -6.55 7.95 2.67
C GLU A 22 -6.76 8.63 1.31
N GLN A 23 -7.71 9.58 1.25
CA GLN A 23 -7.98 10.43 0.09
C GLN A 23 -6.87 11.44 -0.18
N SER A 24 -6.33 12.10 0.84
CA SER A 24 -5.23 13.05 0.67
C SER A 24 -3.86 12.39 0.44
N THR A 25 -3.79 11.06 0.48
CA THR A 25 -2.58 10.28 0.18
C THR A 25 -2.79 9.30 -0.96
N LEU A 26 -3.82 9.45 -1.79
CA LEU A 26 -3.99 8.59 -2.97
C LEU A 26 -2.70 8.64 -3.81
N LEU A 27 -2.15 7.46 -4.12
CA LEU A 27 -0.92 7.36 -4.91
C LEU A 27 -1.05 8.13 -6.24
N ASP A 28 -2.21 8.03 -6.88
CA ASP A 28 -2.52 8.76 -8.10
C ASP A 28 -2.43 10.28 -7.94
N ASP A 29 -2.88 10.82 -6.81
CA ASP A 29 -2.87 12.26 -6.56
C ASP A 29 -1.45 12.74 -6.26
N ALA A 30 -0.70 12.01 -5.43
CA ALA A 30 0.72 12.28 -5.20
C ALA A 30 1.53 12.28 -6.51
N LEU A 31 1.24 11.33 -7.41
CA LEU A 31 1.85 11.27 -8.74
C LEU A 31 1.48 12.50 -9.59
N ARG A 32 0.20 12.88 -9.64
CA ARG A 32 -0.25 14.04 -10.42
C ARG A 32 0.35 15.35 -9.91
N GLU A 33 0.45 15.50 -8.59
CA GLU A 33 1.07 16.68 -7.95
C GLU A 33 2.56 16.83 -8.31
N LYS A 34 3.27 15.71 -8.53
CA LYS A 34 4.66 15.72 -9.03
C LYS A 34 4.76 15.85 -10.55
N GLY A 35 3.65 15.99 -11.27
CA GLY A 35 3.62 16.19 -12.72
C GLY A 35 3.57 14.92 -13.55
N TYR A 36 3.40 13.74 -12.95
CA TYR A 36 3.15 12.51 -13.71
C TYR A 36 1.71 12.48 -14.23
N ILE A 37 1.54 11.87 -15.39
CA ILE A 37 0.20 11.57 -15.92
C ILE A 37 -0.20 10.17 -15.49
N VAL A 38 -1.33 10.05 -14.81
CA VAL A 38 -1.95 8.75 -14.49
C VAL A 38 -3.19 8.56 -15.34
N LYS A 39 -3.13 7.61 -16.28
CA LYS A 39 -4.25 7.25 -17.17
C LYS A 39 -4.57 5.78 -17.03
N ASP A 40 -5.83 5.49 -16.71
CA ASP A 40 -6.33 4.17 -16.29
C ASP A 40 -5.61 3.65 -15.04
N CYS A 41 -4.51 2.92 -15.23
CA CYS A 41 -3.63 2.46 -14.16
C CYS A 41 -2.15 2.65 -14.52
N TYR A 42 -1.86 3.31 -15.64
CA TYR A 42 -0.50 3.51 -16.12
C TYR A 42 0.00 4.90 -15.76
N VAL A 43 1.26 4.97 -15.35
CA VAL A 43 1.96 6.20 -14.98
C VAL A 43 2.92 6.57 -16.11
N TYR A 44 2.87 7.82 -16.54
CA TYR A 44 3.66 8.38 -17.63
C TYR A 44 4.52 9.55 -17.17
N LEU A 45 5.79 9.55 -17.59
CA LEU A 45 6.73 10.67 -17.53
C LEU A 45 6.68 11.45 -18.85
N ASP A 46 6.77 12.78 -18.77
CA ASP A 46 6.80 13.69 -19.92
C ASP A 46 5.65 13.44 -20.93
N GLY A 47 4.51 13.00 -20.42
CA GLY A 47 3.28 12.73 -21.18
C GLY A 47 3.23 11.44 -21.99
N ASN A 48 4.38 10.87 -22.39
CA ASN A 48 4.42 9.75 -23.34
C ASN A 48 5.24 8.55 -22.87
N ILE A 49 6.15 8.71 -21.91
CA ILE A 49 7.02 7.62 -21.46
C ILE A 49 6.33 6.84 -20.36
N ARG A 50 5.85 5.63 -20.67
CA ARG A 50 5.20 4.76 -19.69
C ARG A 50 6.23 4.16 -18.73
N ILE A 51 6.25 4.63 -17.48
CA ILE A 51 7.27 4.26 -16.48
C ILE A 51 6.79 3.20 -15.47
N GLY A 52 5.48 3.02 -15.33
CA GLY A 52 4.95 2.07 -14.36
C GLY A 52 3.43 2.00 -14.33
N MET A 53 2.92 1.39 -13.26
CA MET A 53 1.49 1.33 -12.96
C MET A 53 1.19 1.76 -11.52
N SER A 54 0.08 2.45 -11.33
CA SER A 54 -0.56 2.68 -10.03
C SER A 54 -1.80 1.80 -9.98
N VAL A 55 -1.84 0.84 -9.05
CA VAL A 55 -2.94 -0.11 -8.89
C VAL A 55 -3.29 -0.26 -7.41
N ASN A 56 -4.59 -0.28 -7.10
CA ASN A 56 -5.09 -0.37 -5.74
C ASN A 56 -6.02 -1.57 -5.55
N LYS A 57 -6.05 -2.13 -4.33
CA LYS A 57 -6.99 -3.20 -3.94
C LYS A 57 -7.03 -4.34 -4.98
N ARG A 58 -8.23 -4.70 -5.45
CA ARG A 58 -8.46 -5.72 -6.49
C ARG A 58 -7.80 -5.42 -7.84
N ASN A 59 -7.49 -4.15 -8.15
CA ASN A 59 -6.90 -3.78 -9.44
C ASN A 59 -5.47 -4.30 -9.59
N LEU A 60 -4.75 -4.56 -8.49
CA LEU A 60 -3.48 -5.27 -8.55
C LEU A 60 -3.63 -6.63 -9.26
N TYR A 61 -4.74 -7.33 -9.00
CA TYR A 61 -5.00 -8.61 -9.63
C TYR A 61 -5.56 -8.45 -11.04
N SER A 62 -6.66 -7.72 -11.17
CA SER A 62 -7.39 -7.63 -12.44
C SER A 62 -6.71 -6.78 -13.52
N LYS A 63 -5.78 -5.90 -13.14
CA LYS A 63 -5.07 -5.01 -14.09
C LYS A 63 -3.61 -5.37 -14.29
N PHE A 64 -2.99 -6.06 -13.34
CA PHE A 64 -1.59 -6.44 -13.45
C PHE A 64 -1.39 -7.96 -13.52
N PHE A 65 -1.72 -8.72 -12.47
CA PHE A 65 -1.45 -10.17 -12.44
C PHE A 65 -2.17 -10.97 -13.53
N GLU A 66 -3.40 -10.61 -13.91
CA GLU A 66 -4.12 -11.25 -15.02
C GLU A 66 -3.33 -11.21 -16.34
N LYS A 67 -2.56 -10.13 -16.60
CA LYS A 67 -1.74 -10.01 -17.82
C LYS A 67 -0.57 -11.00 -17.86
N TYR A 68 -0.20 -11.55 -16.70
CA TYR A 68 0.85 -12.55 -16.55
C TYR A 68 0.28 -13.95 -16.31
N ASN A 69 -1.04 -14.15 -16.45
CA ASN A 69 -1.73 -15.39 -16.13
C ASN A 69 -1.49 -15.87 -14.68
N ILE A 70 -1.28 -14.94 -13.75
CA ILE A 70 -1.09 -15.26 -12.33
C ILE A 70 -2.46 -15.32 -11.64
N ASP A 71 -2.81 -16.51 -11.18
CA ASP A 71 -3.91 -16.73 -10.25
C ASP A 71 -3.37 -16.87 -8.83
N TYR A 72 -3.75 -15.94 -7.94
CA TYR A 72 -3.23 -15.89 -6.58
C TYR A 72 -3.49 -17.18 -5.79
N ARG A 73 -4.54 -17.94 -6.13
CA ARG A 73 -4.92 -19.18 -5.45
C ARG A 73 -3.87 -20.29 -5.60
N GLN A 74 -2.99 -20.17 -6.59
CA GLN A 74 -1.86 -21.09 -6.78
C GLN A 74 -0.70 -20.80 -5.80
N PHE A 75 -0.69 -19.63 -5.17
CA PHE A 75 0.40 -19.17 -4.30
C PHE A 75 -0.04 -18.98 -2.85
N ASN A 76 -1.23 -18.41 -2.65
CA ASN A 76 -1.71 -17.94 -1.36
C ASN A 76 -3.14 -18.45 -1.10
N SER A 77 -3.42 -18.84 0.14
CA SER A 77 -4.76 -19.28 0.57
C SER A 77 -5.77 -18.13 0.66
N LYS A 78 -5.30 -16.88 0.63
CA LYS A 78 -6.12 -15.67 0.68
C LYS A 78 -5.58 -14.63 -0.28
N ARG A 79 -6.50 -13.85 -0.88
CA ARG A 79 -6.15 -12.66 -1.67
C ARG A 79 -5.78 -11.50 -0.76
N TRP A 80 -4.62 -10.90 -0.98
CA TRP A 80 -4.14 -9.74 -0.23
C TRP A 80 -4.26 -8.47 -1.07
N GLU A 81 -5.14 -7.57 -0.65
CA GLU A 81 -5.44 -6.35 -1.39
C GLU A 81 -4.77 -5.15 -0.70
N PRO A 82 -3.73 -4.55 -1.31
CA PRO A 82 -3.04 -3.42 -0.69
C PRO A 82 -3.87 -2.15 -0.84
N ASP A 83 -3.58 -1.13 -0.04
CA ASP A 83 -4.22 0.17 -0.20
C ASP A 83 -3.85 0.76 -1.55
N ASP A 84 -2.56 0.85 -1.83
CA ASP A 84 -2.01 1.21 -3.13
C ASP A 84 -0.80 0.34 -3.48
N CYS A 85 -0.46 0.26 -4.76
CA CYS A 85 0.75 -0.39 -5.23
C CYS A 85 1.28 0.34 -6.46
N TYR A 86 2.54 0.78 -6.36
CA TYR A 86 3.27 1.29 -7.51
C TYR A 86 4.13 0.18 -8.09
N ILE A 87 3.99 -0.09 -9.38
CA ILE A 87 4.77 -1.09 -10.10
C ILE A 87 5.69 -0.36 -11.06
N SER A 88 6.98 -0.33 -10.73
CA SER A 88 8.00 0.30 -11.57
C SER A 88 8.44 -0.66 -12.67
N PHE A 89 8.32 -0.22 -13.92
CA PHE A 89 8.82 -0.99 -15.06
C PHE A 89 10.33 -0.87 -15.23
N LYS A 90 10.92 0.25 -14.78
CA LYS A 90 12.34 0.56 -14.89
C LYS A 90 13.20 -0.39 -14.05
N ASN A 91 12.86 -0.57 -12.78
CA ASN A 91 13.66 -1.36 -11.84
C ASN A 91 13.03 -2.72 -11.49
N LYS A 92 11.90 -3.07 -12.13
CA LYS A 92 11.14 -4.30 -11.90
C LYS A 92 10.82 -4.51 -10.42
N THR A 93 10.35 -3.46 -9.75
CA THR A 93 9.96 -3.50 -8.33
C THR A 93 8.50 -3.12 -8.17
N ALA A 94 7.76 -3.93 -7.40
CA ALA A 94 6.44 -3.63 -6.91
C ALA A 94 6.54 -3.09 -5.48
N TYR A 95 6.13 -1.84 -5.32
CA TYR A 95 6.07 -1.15 -4.06
C TYR A 95 4.64 -1.26 -3.54
N ILE A 96 4.45 -2.11 -2.54
CA ILE A 96 3.20 -2.29 -1.83
C ILE A 96 3.09 -1.19 -0.78
N ILE A 97 2.02 -0.40 -0.84
CA ILE A 97 1.84 0.77 0.02
C ILE A 97 0.60 0.53 0.87
N GLU A 98 0.77 0.54 2.19
CA GLU A 98 -0.32 0.44 3.14
C GLU A 98 -0.38 1.64 4.07
N LYS A 99 -1.56 2.21 4.19
CA LYS A 99 -1.83 3.42 4.93
C LYS A 99 -2.36 3.04 6.29
N LYS A 100 -1.86 3.68 7.35
CA LYS A 100 -2.34 3.44 8.72
C LYS A 100 -2.48 4.75 9.45
N PHE A 101 -3.71 5.02 9.87
CA PHE A 101 -4.13 6.28 10.47
C PHE A 101 -4.79 6.02 11.80
N GLN A 102 -4.35 6.75 12.82
CA GLN A 102 -4.91 6.63 14.14
C GLN A 102 -4.94 7.97 14.87
N ASN A 103 -5.95 8.20 15.70
CA ASN A 103 -6.14 9.42 16.48
C ASN A 103 -6.55 9.15 17.93
N SER A 104 -6.64 7.88 18.32
CA SER A 104 -6.91 7.40 19.67
C SER A 104 -6.32 6.00 19.82
N SER A 105 -5.98 5.57 21.04
CA SER A 105 -5.50 4.21 21.30
C SER A 105 -6.51 3.16 20.81
N GLY A 106 -6.04 2.07 20.17
CA GLY A 106 -6.93 1.06 19.58
C GLY A 106 -6.19 -0.09 18.88
N SER A 107 -6.95 -1.02 18.29
CA SER A 107 -6.47 -2.28 17.69
C SER A 107 -5.62 -2.15 16.43
N VAL A 108 -5.23 -0.93 16.02
CA VAL A 108 -4.30 -0.73 14.90
C VAL A 108 -2.88 -1.11 15.30
N ASP A 109 -2.56 -1.04 16.58
CA ASP A 109 -1.21 -1.29 17.11
C ASP A 109 -0.73 -2.72 16.81
N GLU A 110 -1.63 -3.71 16.86
CA GLU A 110 -1.32 -5.12 16.53
C GLU A 110 -1.11 -5.36 15.02
N LYS A 111 -1.68 -4.50 14.15
CA LYS A 111 -1.68 -4.72 12.69
C LYS A 111 -0.34 -4.40 12.06
N LEU A 112 0.46 -3.52 12.65
CA LEU A 112 1.79 -3.15 12.16
C LEU A 112 2.75 -4.36 12.17
N ALA A 113 2.60 -5.27 13.14
CA ALA A 113 3.43 -6.46 13.28
C ALA A 113 3.24 -7.47 12.14
N ALA A 114 2.10 -7.45 11.45
CA ALA A 114 1.80 -8.37 10.36
C ALA A 114 2.47 -8.01 9.02
N CYS A 115 3.29 -6.95 8.97
CA CYS A 115 3.90 -6.45 7.73
C CYS A 115 4.79 -7.49 7.05
N HIS A 116 5.66 -8.17 7.81
CA HIS A 116 6.58 -9.15 7.25
C HIS A 116 5.84 -10.33 6.61
N PHE A 117 4.80 -10.83 7.28
CA PHE A 117 3.97 -11.89 6.73
C PHE A 117 3.35 -11.45 5.39
N LYS A 118 2.75 -10.24 5.32
CA LYS A 118 2.22 -9.70 4.08
C LYS A 118 3.28 -9.54 2.99
N LEU A 119 4.48 -9.05 3.33
CA LEU A 119 5.59 -8.94 2.41
C LEU A 119 5.92 -10.31 1.78
N LEU A 120 6.05 -11.37 2.59
CA LEU A 120 6.30 -12.73 2.09
C LEU A 120 5.18 -13.22 1.14
N GLU A 121 3.93 -12.93 1.46
CA GLU A 121 2.79 -13.31 0.61
C GLU A 121 2.78 -12.58 -0.74
N TYR A 122 3.20 -11.33 -0.79
CA TYR A 122 3.37 -10.60 -2.05
C TYR A 122 4.60 -11.09 -2.82
N ILE A 123 5.71 -11.40 -2.15
CA ILE A 123 6.92 -11.96 -2.78
C ILE A 123 6.59 -13.22 -3.58
N LYS A 124 5.76 -14.13 -3.06
CA LYS A 124 5.33 -15.34 -3.79
C LYS A 124 4.74 -15.03 -5.17
N LEU A 125 3.91 -13.98 -5.26
CA LEU A 125 3.23 -13.59 -6.49
C LEU A 125 4.17 -12.84 -7.46
N PHE A 126 4.92 -11.86 -6.97
CA PHE A 126 5.75 -11.00 -7.82
C PHE A 126 7.03 -11.71 -8.28
N SER A 127 7.63 -12.57 -7.45
CA SER A 127 8.83 -13.32 -7.83
C SER A 127 8.56 -14.29 -8.98
N ALA A 128 7.34 -14.84 -9.08
CA ALA A 128 6.92 -15.71 -10.18
C ALA A 128 6.97 -15.03 -11.56
N ILE A 129 6.95 -13.70 -11.60
CA ILE A 129 7.00 -12.90 -12.83
C ILE A 129 8.24 -11.99 -12.88
N GLY A 130 9.25 -12.28 -12.03
CA GLY A 130 10.54 -11.60 -12.03
C GLY A 130 10.54 -10.18 -11.45
N TYR A 131 9.56 -9.83 -10.63
CA TYR A 131 9.54 -8.54 -9.91
C TYR A 131 10.06 -8.71 -8.47
N LYS A 132 10.82 -7.71 -8.02
CA LYS A 132 11.11 -7.50 -6.59
C LYS A 132 9.88 -6.94 -5.89
N THR A 133 9.78 -7.15 -4.59
CA THR A 133 8.69 -6.62 -3.77
C THR A 133 9.26 -5.79 -2.63
N VAL A 134 8.71 -4.60 -2.44
CA VAL A 134 9.01 -3.72 -1.30
C VAL A 134 7.69 -3.41 -0.61
N TYR A 135 7.65 -3.50 0.71
CA TYR A 135 6.45 -3.20 1.50
C TYR A 135 6.66 -1.94 2.32
N ILE A 136 5.76 -0.97 2.17
CA ILE A 136 5.86 0.37 2.73
C ILE A 136 4.59 0.66 3.52
N PHE A 137 4.77 1.19 4.73
CA PHE A 137 3.72 1.90 5.44
C PHE A 137 3.77 3.41 5.20
N VAL A 138 2.60 4.02 5.04
CA VAL A 138 2.42 5.47 5.19
C VAL A 138 1.62 5.69 6.48
N LEU A 139 2.28 6.28 7.47
CA LEU A 139 1.78 6.46 8.83
C LEU A 139 1.44 7.93 9.08
N ASN A 140 0.44 8.23 9.90
CA ASN A 140 0.27 9.60 10.41
C ASN A 140 1.16 9.87 11.63
N ASP A 141 1.24 11.13 12.04
CA ASP A 141 2.04 11.58 13.19
C ASP A 141 1.72 10.89 14.52
N TRP A 142 0.55 10.26 14.65
CA TRP A 142 0.20 9.44 15.81
C TRP A 142 1.23 8.33 16.09
N PHE A 143 1.84 7.77 15.05
CA PHE A 143 2.82 6.71 15.18
C PHE A 143 4.23 7.23 15.53
N LYS A 144 4.42 8.55 15.66
CA LYS A 144 5.67 9.14 16.16
C LYS A 144 5.80 9.08 17.69
N ARG A 145 4.75 8.66 18.39
CA ARG A 145 4.75 8.59 19.85
C ARG A 145 5.74 7.51 20.34
N PRO A 146 6.41 7.70 21.49
CA PRO A 146 7.50 6.83 21.94
C PRO A 146 7.13 5.35 22.07
N GLU A 147 5.88 5.03 22.39
CA GLU A 147 5.40 3.65 22.50
C GLU A 147 5.48 2.84 21.19
N TYR A 148 5.60 3.51 20.04
CA TYR A 148 5.74 2.84 18.74
C TYR A 148 7.18 2.54 18.33
N ARG A 149 8.17 2.95 19.12
CA ARG A 149 9.59 2.75 18.77
C ARG A 149 9.88 1.29 18.40
N ASP A 150 9.50 0.35 19.26
CA ASP A 150 9.85 -1.07 19.08
C ASP A 150 9.21 -1.65 17.81
N ILE A 151 7.98 -1.27 17.49
CA ILE A 151 7.29 -1.76 16.30
C ILE A 151 7.83 -1.11 15.02
N LEU A 152 8.24 0.16 15.07
CA LEU A 152 8.88 0.84 13.95
C LEU A 152 10.28 0.25 13.68
N ASP A 153 11.05 -0.04 14.73
CA ASP A 153 12.33 -0.75 14.63
C ASP A 153 12.14 -2.15 14.03
N TYR A 154 11.10 -2.87 14.46
CA TYR A 154 10.74 -4.17 13.89
C TYR A 154 10.38 -4.11 12.40
N ILE A 155 9.60 -3.11 11.96
CA ILE A 155 9.24 -2.92 10.54
C ILE A 155 10.52 -2.87 9.68
N ASN A 156 11.48 -2.04 10.07
CA ASN A 156 12.76 -1.92 9.35
C ASN A 156 13.58 -3.21 9.42
N TYR A 157 13.65 -3.84 10.60
CA TYR A 157 14.39 -5.08 10.81
C TYR A 157 13.90 -6.21 9.89
N MET A 158 12.60 -6.28 9.61
CA MET A 158 12.01 -7.28 8.72
C MET A 158 12.07 -6.92 7.22
N GLY A 159 12.76 -5.83 6.85
CA GLY A 159 12.88 -5.39 5.45
C GLY A 159 11.63 -4.71 4.89
N CYS A 160 10.70 -4.29 5.75
CA CYS A 160 9.64 -3.37 5.41
C CYS A 160 10.11 -1.93 5.67
N PHE A 161 9.40 -0.94 5.13
CA PHE A 161 9.73 0.48 5.30
C PHE A 161 8.52 1.24 5.80
N TYR A 162 8.74 2.41 6.37
CA TYR A 162 7.65 3.32 6.72
C TYR A 162 8.05 4.78 6.46
N PHE A 163 7.06 5.59 6.14
CA PHE A 163 7.17 7.03 5.94
C PHE A 163 5.99 7.73 6.61
N PHE A 164 6.16 8.99 6.96
CA PHE A 164 5.12 9.75 7.64
C PHE A 164 4.44 10.72 6.68
N ASN A 165 3.12 10.77 6.74
CA ASN A 165 2.24 11.76 6.10
C ASN A 165 2.18 11.75 4.57
N GLU A 166 3.23 11.29 3.88
CA GLU A 166 3.32 11.33 2.42
C GLU A 166 3.87 10.02 1.83
N ILE A 167 3.54 9.79 0.56
CA ILE A 167 4.11 8.68 -0.22
C ILE A 167 5.51 9.10 -0.68
N PRO A 168 6.55 8.29 -0.43
CA PRO A 168 7.94 8.65 -0.71
C PRO A 168 8.29 8.43 -2.19
N LEU A 169 7.84 9.31 -3.08
CA LEU A 169 7.98 9.11 -4.54
C LEU A 169 9.45 8.90 -4.96
N ASP A 170 10.40 9.64 -4.39
CA ASP A 170 11.84 9.45 -4.63
C ASP A 170 12.30 8.01 -4.28
N PHE A 171 11.76 7.42 -3.20
CA PHE A 171 12.05 6.04 -2.80
C PHE A 171 11.43 5.01 -3.75
N LEU A 172 10.33 5.37 -4.42
CA LEU A 172 9.73 4.58 -5.50
C LEU A 172 10.55 4.64 -6.80
N GLY A 173 11.60 5.48 -6.84
CA GLY A 173 12.46 5.71 -8.01
C GLY A 173 11.81 6.59 -9.07
N LEU A 174 10.90 7.47 -8.64
CA LEU A 174 10.18 8.44 -9.46
C LEU A 174 10.88 9.79 -9.44
#